data_AF-A0A928J2S3-F1
#
_entry.id   AF-A0A928J2S3-F1
#
_cell.length_a   1.000
_cell.length_b   1.000
_cell.length_c   1.000
_cell.angle_alpha   90.00
_cell.angle_beta   90.00
_cell.angle_gamma   90.00
#
_symmetry.space_group_name_H-M   'P 1'
#
loop_
_entity.id
_entity.type
_entity.pdbx_description
1 polymer ?
#
loop_
_entity_poly.entity_id
_entity_poly.type
_entity_poly.pdbx_seq_one_letter_code
_entity_poly.pdbx_strand_id
1 'polypeptide(L)'
;MNYNPSAQEVRAGIEEKLSRHFGCTPAEASRDQMYKAAAMTVKEILTEKRGQFKKKVNRTESKRIYYMCMEFLLGRSLKTNLCNLGLQDAYRKALSGMGFDLDDLYECEPD
;
A
#
# COMPACT_ATOMS: atom_id res chain seq x y z
N MET A 1 1.64 0.59 -17.46
CA MET A 1 0.46 -0.19 -17.03
C MET A 1 -0.36 0.66 -16.09
N ASN A 2 -1.62 0.92 -16.46
CA ASN A 2 -2.60 1.52 -15.56
C ASN A 2 -3.08 0.41 -14.63
N TYR A 3 -2.49 0.35 -13.44
CA TYR A 3 -2.88 -0.60 -12.40
C TYR A 3 -4.15 -0.04 -11.74
N ASN A 4 -5.30 -0.60 -12.10
CA ASN A 4 -6.61 -0.21 -11.58
C ASN A 4 -7.33 -1.44 -11.05
N PRO A 5 -6.91 -1.98 -9.88
CA PRO A 5 -7.52 -3.15 -9.30
C PRO A 5 -8.96 -2.84 -8.89
N SER A 6 -9.84 -3.80 -9.14
CA SER A 6 -11.18 -3.82 -8.59
C SER A 6 -11.13 -3.97 -7.06
N ALA A 7 -12.19 -3.54 -6.37
CA ALA A 7 -12.30 -3.72 -4.92
C ALA A 7 -12.22 -5.20 -4.50
N GLN A 8 -12.62 -6.13 -5.37
CA GLN A 8 -12.53 -7.57 -5.13
C GLN A 8 -11.08 -8.07 -5.15
N GLU A 9 -10.27 -7.58 -6.09
CA GLU A 9 -8.84 -7.93 -6.15
C GLU A 9 -8.07 -7.37 -4.96
N VAL A 10 -8.37 -6.12 -4.55
CA VAL A 10 -7.78 -5.53 -3.33
C VAL A 10 -8.17 -6.36 -2.11
N ARG A 11 -9.44 -6.76 -2.00
CA ARG A 11 -9.93 -7.61 -0.92
C ARG A 11 -9.21 -8.96 -0.87
N ALA A 12 -9.11 -9.66 -2.00
CA ALA A 12 -8.41 -10.93 -2.09
C ALA A 12 -6.93 -10.79 -1.69
N GLY A 13 -6.27 -9.71 -2.13
CA GLY A 13 -4.90 -9.42 -1.75
C GLY A 13 -4.73 -9.21 -0.25
N ILE A 14 -5.63 -8.45 0.39
CA ILE A 14 -5.60 -8.21 1.84
C ILE A 14 -5.85 -9.53 2.60
N GLU A 15 -6.83 -10.33 2.18
CA GLU A 15 -7.13 -11.65 2.75
C GLU A 15 -5.91 -12.59 2.66
N GLU A 16 -5.24 -12.63 1.51
CA GLU A 16 -4.01 -13.40 1.33
C GLU A 16 -2.92 -12.94 2.30
N LYS A 17 -2.73 -11.63 2.48
CA LYS A 17 -1.71 -11.11 3.43
C LYS A 17 -2.07 -11.42 4.87
N LEU A 18 -3.34 -11.30 5.26
CA LEU A 18 -3.80 -11.65 6.61
C LEU A 18 -3.54 -13.13 6.90
N SER A 19 -3.94 -14.02 6.00
CA SER A 19 -3.70 -15.45 6.16
C SER A 19 -2.20 -15.78 6.21
N ARG A 20 -1.41 -15.22 5.27
CA ARG A 20 0.00 -15.59 5.11
C ARG A 20 0.92 -15.01 6.19
N HIS A 21 0.65 -13.80 6.67
CA HIS A 21 1.52 -13.12 7.64
C HIS A 21 1.02 -13.20 9.07
N PHE A 22 -0.30 -13.34 9.27
CA PHE A 22 -0.90 -13.29 10.61
C PHE A 22 -1.72 -14.54 10.95
N GLY A 23 -1.99 -15.43 9.99
CA GLY A 23 -2.73 -16.66 10.23
C GLY A 23 -4.19 -16.43 10.62
N CYS A 24 -4.74 -15.24 10.33
CA CYS A 24 -6.09 -14.85 10.72
C CYS A 24 -6.97 -14.53 9.51
N THR A 25 -8.28 -14.66 9.70
CA THR A 25 -9.29 -14.23 8.72
C THR A 25 -9.63 -12.75 8.93
N PRO A 26 -10.23 -12.06 7.94
CA PRO A 26 -10.70 -10.68 8.14
C PRO A 26 -11.65 -10.50 9.33
N ALA A 27 -12.40 -11.55 9.71
CA ALA A 27 -13.32 -11.52 10.83
C ALA A 27 -12.63 -11.55 12.20
N GLU A 28 -11.41 -12.09 12.26
CA GLU A 28 -10.62 -12.24 13.50
C GLU A 28 -9.48 -11.21 13.58
N ALA A 29 -9.19 -10.52 12.47
CA ALA A 29 -8.09 -9.58 12.37
C ALA A 29 -8.32 -8.35 13.26
N SER A 30 -7.28 -7.97 14.00
CA SER A 30 -7.28 -6.68 14.71
C SER A 30 -7.09 -5.52 13.73
N ARG A 31 -7.43 -4.29 14.16
CA ARG A 31 -7.20 -3.08 13.34
C ARG A 31 -5.74 -2.91 12.91
N ASP A 32 -4.79 -3.22 13.80
CA ASP A 32 -3.36 -3.18 13.49
C ASP A 32 -2.94 -4.24 12.45
N GLN A 33 -3.48 -5.45 12.54
CA GLN A 33 -3.23 -6.50 11.54
C GLN A 33 -3.83 -6.13 10.18
N MET A 34 -5.04 -5.58 10.16
CA MET A 34 -5.70 -5.11 8.94
C MET A 34 -4.92 -3.96 8.31
N TYR A 35 -4.46 -2.99 9.10
CA TYR A 35 -3.61 -1.89 8.65
C TYR A 35 -2.32 -2.43 8.00
N LYS A 36 -1.62 -3.34 8.70
CA LYS A 36 -0.38 -3.94 8.20
C LYS A 36 -0.62 -4.72 6.91
N ALA A 37 -1.69 -5.50 6.82
CA ALA A 37 -2.04 -6.23 5.61
C ALA A 37 -2.34 -5.29 4.44
N ALA A 38 -3.13 -4.24 4.66
CA ALA A 38 -3.39 -3.22 3.64
C ALA A 38 -2.09 -2.52 3.20
N ALA A 39 -1.25 -2.10 4.14
CA ALA A 39 0.04 -1.46 3.83
C ALA A 39 0.99 -2.39 3.05
N MET A 40 0.99 -3.69 3.35
CA MET A 40 1.77 -4.70 2.60
C MET A 40 1.33 -4.77 1.13
N THR A 41 0.02 -4.80 0.86
CA THR A 41 -0.48 -4.82 -0.53
C THR A 41 -0.06 -3.57 -1.30
N VAL A 42 -0.13 -2.38 -0.69
CA VAL A 42 0.33 -1.12 -1.31
C VAL A 42 1.84 -1.15 -1.57
N LYS A 43 2.61 -1.66 -0.61
CA LYS A 43 4.07 -1.81 -0.73
C LYS A 43 4.47 -2.72 -1.88
N GLU A 44 3.73 -3.79 -2.14
CA GLU A 44 4.01 -4.69 -3.27
C GLU A 44 3.84 -3.97 -4.62
N ILE A 45 2.75 -3.23 -4.79
CA ILE A 45 2.50 -2.41 -6.00
C ILE A 45 3.64 -1.42 -6.23
N LEU A 46 4.07 -0.72 -5.18
CA LEU A 46 5.17 0.24 -5.26
C LEU A 46 6.51 -0.43 -5.57
N THR A 47 6.75 -1.61 -4.99
CA THR A 47 7.99 -2.38 -5.21
C THR A 47 8.10 -2.83 -6.67
N GLU A 48 7.01 -3.31 -7.24
CA GLU A 48 6.98 -3.70 -8.65
C GLU A 48 7.21 -2.50 -9.58
N LYS A 49 6.47 -1.40 -9.36
CA LYS A 49 6.65 -0.15 -10.14
C LYS A 49 8.08 0.38 -10.04
N ARG A 50 8.67 0.36 -8.85
CA ARG A 50 10.07 0.74 -8.62
C ARG A 50 11.04 -0.19 -9.37
N GLY A 51 10.77 -1.49 -9.39
CA GLY A 51 11.54 -2.47 -10.15
C GLY A 51 11.54 -2.18 -11.65
N GLN A 52 10.37 -1.92 -12.23
CA GLN A 52 10.22 -1.53 -13.64
C GLN A 52 10.95 -0.21 -13.94
N PHE A 53 10.80 0.79 -13.09
CA PHE A 53 11.48 2.08 -13.22
C PHE A 53 13.01 1.92 -13.17
N LYS A 54 13.54 1.16 -12.20
CA LYS A 54 14.98 0.91 -12.08
C LYS A 54 15.54 0.21 -13.31
N LYS A 55 14.84 -0.79 -13.87
CA LYS A 55 15.23 -1.45 -15.12
C LYS A 55 15.27 -0.47 -16.29
N LYS A 56 14.29 0.44 -16.40
CA LYS A 56 14.25 1.47 -17.44
C LYS A 56 15.43 2.44 -17.32
N VAL A 57 15.65 3.02 -16.14
CA VAL A 57 16.72 3.99 -15.89
C VAL A 57 18.11 3.39 -16.13
N ASN A 58 18.32 2.12 -15.74
CA ASN A 58 19.58 1.44 -15.99
C ASN A 58 19.84 1.20 -17.49
N ARG A 59 18.80 1.00 -18.31
CA ARG A 59 18.93 0.84 -19.76
C ARG A 59 19.19 2.17 -20.47
N THR A 60 18.66 3.27 -19.95
CA THR A 60 18.76 4.60 -20.58
C THR A 60 19.93 5.44 -20.05
N GLU A 61 20.72 4.91 -19.11
CA GLU A 61 21.88 5.57 -18.47
C GLU A 61 21.63 7.03 -18.09
N SER A 62 20.42 7.32 -17.63
CA SER A 62 19.98 8.70 -17.41
C SER A 62 20.72 9.33 -16.22
N LYS A 63 21.01 10.64 -16.32
CA LYS A 63 21.65 11.42 -15.26
C LYS A 63 20.91 11.24 -13.93
N ARG A 64 21.65 10.93 -12.87
CA ARG A 64 21.11 10.75 -11.51
C ARG A 64 21.29 12.05 -10.71
N ILE A 65 20.23 12.45 -10.01
CA ILE A 65 20.25 13.58 -9.09
C ILE A 65 20.21 13.01 -7.66
N TYR A 66 21.16 13.42 -6.83
CA TYR A 66 21.26 13.02 -5.44
C TYR A 66 20.86 14.20 -4.56
N TYR A 67 19.80 14.03 -3.78
CA TYR A 67 19.33 15.02 -2.83
C TYR A 67 19.81 14.64 -1.43
N MET A 68 20.62 15.51 -0.81
CA MET A 68 21.17 15.30 0.54
C MET A 68 20.60 16.34 1.49
N CYS A 69 19.91 15.87 2.53
CA CYS A 69 19.38 16.68 3.61
C CYS A 69 19.67 16.03 4.96
N MET A 70 19.72 16.86 6.01
CA MET A 70 19.88 16.38 7.39
C MET A 70 18.62 15.68 7.90
N GLU A 71 17.44 16.09 7.42
CA GLU A 71 16.16 15.56 7.89
C GLU A 71 15.18 15.34 6.73
N PHE A 72 14.34 14.31 6.87
CA PHE A 72 13.26 13.98 5.95
C PHE A 72 11.98 13.73 6.75
N LEU A 73 11.03 14.66 6.66
CA LEU A 73 9.71 14.54 7.27
C LEU A 73 8.74 13.91 6.26
N LEU A 74 8.69 12.58 6.23
CA LEU A 74 7.85 11.83 5.28
C LEU A 74 6.38 11.77 5.71
N GLY A 75 6.10 11.86 7.01
CA GLY A 75 4.77 11.69 7.58
C GLY A 75 4.15 10.33 7.25
N ARG A 76 2.82 10.25 7.37
CA ARG A 76 2.05 9.04 7.13
C ARG A 76 2.05 8.65 5.65
N SER A 77 2.58 7.47 5.37
CA SER A 77 2.88 7.01 4.02
C SER A 77 1.69 6.32 3.36
N LEU A 78 0.82 5.63 4.11
CA LEU A 78 -0.26 4.84 3.50
C LEU A 78 -1.25 5.73 2.74
N LYS A 79 -1.74 6.79 3.38
CA LYS A 79 -2.68 7.75 2.79
C LYS A 79 -2.11 8.42 1.54
N THR A 80 -0.87 8.88 1.64
CA THR A 80 -0.15 9.56 0.55
C THR A 80 0.07 8.62 -0.63
N ASN A 81 0.48 7.38 -0.38
CA ASN A 81 0.71 6.39 -1.42
C ASN A 81 -0.59 5.98 -2.14
N LEU A 82 -1.67 5.75 -1.40
CA LEU A 82 -2.98 5.44 -2.00
C LEU A 82 -3.50 6.61 -2.84
N CYS A 83 -3.30 7.85 -2.39
CA CYS A 83 -3.64 9.06 -3.15
C CYS A 83 -2.86 9.13 -4.46
N ASN A 84 -1.53 8.98 -4.39
CA ASN A 84 -0.64 9.05 -5.55
C ASN A 84 -0.87 7.92 -6.56
N LEU A 85 -1.36 6.77 -6.11
CA LEU A 85 -1.73 5.65 -6.97
C LEU A 85 -3.16 5.76 -7.51
N GLY A 86 -4.00 6.66 -6.97
CA GLY A 86 -5.42 6.76 -7.31
C GLY A 86 -6.26 5.58 -6.83
N LEU A 87 -5.83 4.87 -5.77
CA LEU A 87 -6.44 3.62 -5.31
C LEU A 87 -7.31 3.78 -4.07
N GLN A 88 -7.49 5.00 -3.55
CA GLN A 88 -8.24 5.25 -2.32
C GLN A 88 -9.66 4.67 -2.36
N ASP A 89 -10.39 4.87 -3.45
CA ASP A 89 -11.77 4.38 -3.58
C ASP A 89 -11.86 2.84 -3.61
N ALA A 90 -10.89 2.19 -4.28
CA ALA A 90 -10.84 0.74 -4.35
C ALA A 90 -10.56 0.12 -2.96
N TYR A 91 -9.62 0.70 -2.21
CA TYR A 91 -9.30 0.28 -0.85
C TYR A 91 -10.44 0.56 0.12
N ARG A 92 -11.08 1.74 0.03
CA ARG A 92 -12.24 2.07 0.87
C ARG A 92 -13.36 1.06 0.66
N LYS A 93 -13.73 0.77 -0.58
CA LYS A 93 -14.77 -0.23 -0.90
C LYS A 93 -14.40 -1.64 -0.42
N ALA A 94 -13.15 -2.06 -0.61
CA ALA A 94 -12.68 -3.38 -0.18
C ALA A 94 -12.75 -3.54 1.35
N LEU A 95 -12.25 -2.54 2.09
CA LEU A 95 -12.20 -2.54 3.55
C LEU A 95 -13.59 -2.41 4.18
N SER A 96 -14.47 -1.55 3.62
CA SER A 96 -15.86 -1.46 4.07
C SER A 96 -16.59 -2.80 3.91
N GLY A 97 -16.30 -3.56 2.84
CA GLY A 97 -16.83 -4.91 2.65
C GLY A 97 -16.30 -5.97 3.65
N MET A 98 -15.27 -5.64 4.42
CA MET A 98 -14.71 -6.45 5.52
C MET A 98 -15.10 -5.92 6.90
N GLY A 99 -15.84 -4.82 6.98
CA GLY A 99 -16.23 -4.19 8.26
C GLY A 99 -15.19 -3.22 8.84
N PHE A 100 -14.23 -2.74 8.04
CA PHE A 100 -13.21 -1.78 8.48
C PHE A 100 -13.36 -0.44 7.75
N ASP A 101 -13.08 0.64 8.46
CA ASP A 101 -12.99 1.98 7.86
C ASP A 101 -11.54 2.34 7.52
N LEU A 102 -11.33 2.91 6.33
CA LEU A 102 -10.00 3.26 5.84
C LEU A 102 -9.38 4.44 6.59
N ASP A 103 -10.20 5.39 7.06
CA ASP A 103 -9.71 6.54 7.81
C ASP A 103 -9.27 6.13 9.21
N ASP A 104 -9.97 5.20 9.86
CA ASP A 104 -9.53 4.58 11.12
C ASP A 104 -8.19 3.86 10.99
N LEU A 105 -7.96 3.20 9.85
CA LEU A 105 -6.71 2.50 9.56
C LEU A 105 -5.54 3.46 9.35
N TYR A 106 -5.76 4.68 8.87
CA TYR A 106 -4.72 5.71 8.76
C TYR A 106 -4.23 6.20 10.12
N GLU A 107 -5.06 6.15 11.16
CA GLU A 107 -4.66 6.51 12.52
C GLU A 107 -3.85 5.43 13.23
N CYS A 108 -3.81 4.21 12.68
CA CYS A 108 -2.98 3.12 13.19
C CYS A 108 -1.51 3.21 12.71
N GLU A 109 -1.21 4.09 11.74
CA GLU A 109 0.16 4.31 11.28
C GLU A 109 0.95 5.11 12.35
N PRO A 110 2.05 4.55 12.88
CA PRO A 110 2.92 5.31 13.79
C PRO A 110 3.58 6.46 13.02
N ASP A 111 3.63 7.64 13.63
CA ASP A 111 4.29 8.83 13.06
C ASP A 111 5.83 8.67 12.95
#